data_AF-A0AAE9PU21-F1
#
_entry.id   AF-A0AAE9PU21-F1
#
_cell.length_a   1.000
_cell.length_b   1.000
_cell.length_c   1.000
_cell.angle_alpha   90.00
_cell.angle_beta   90.00
_cell.angle_gamma   90.00
#
_symmetry.space_group_name_H-M   'P 1'
#
loop_
_entity.id
_entity.type
_entity.pdbx_description
1 polymer ?
#
loop_
_entity_poly.entity_id
_entity_poly.type
_entity_poly.pdbx_seq_one_letter_code
_entity_poly.pdbx_strand_id
1 'polypeptide(L)'
;MTMQIKLNHSEWTTGFKVDYKGKIIDTKVIHKDAKTDTRTVQFPITSVNSPLISKIHVTVPAYNYDHDYTIRFAFDSKSVKKIAAVQSAKSTKSSKK
;
A
#
# COMPACT_ATOMS: atom_id res chain seq x y z
N MET A 1 4.00 0.00 -14.79
CA MET A 1 3.18 -1.01 -14.09
C MET A 1 2.80 -0.49 -12.72
N THR A 2 1.84 -1.12 -12.03
CA THR A 2 1.48 -0.77 -10.65
C THR A 2 1.79 -1.93 -9.72
N MET A 3 2.14 -1.59 -8.48
CA MET A 3 2.33 -2.52 -7.38
C MET A 3 1.18 -2.35 -6.39
N GLN A 4 0.71 -3.44 -5.82
CA GLN A 4 -0.20 -3.43 -4.67
C GLN A 4 0.47 -4.12 -3.49
N ILE A 5 0.39 -3.51 -2.32
CA ILE A 5 0.85 -4.12 -1.08
C ILE A 5 -0.20 -3.97 0.02
N LYS A 6 -0.30 -5.00 0.85
CA LYS A 6 -1.09 -4.97 2.08
C LYS A 6 -0.21 -4.46 3.21
N LEU A 7 -0.69 -3.45 3.93
CA LEU A 7 -0.07 -2.89 5.11
C LEU A 7 -0.83 -3.36 6.34
N ASN A 8 -0.08 -3.81 7.34
CA ASN A 8 -0.58 -4.06 8.67
C ASN A 8 -0.54 -2.76 9.49
N HIS A 9 -1.29 -2.71 10.58
CA HIS A 9 -1.36 -1.55 11.48
C HIS A 9 -1.67 -0.26 10.70
N SER A 10 -2.77 -0.30 9.95
CA SER A 10 -3.15 0.80 9.07
C SER A 10 -3.35 2.09 9.85
N GLU A 11 -3.91 2.04 11.04
CA GLU A 11 -4.11 3.24 11.86
C GLU A 11 -2.80 3.92 12.26
N TRP A 12 -1.72 3.15 12.48
CA TRP A 12 -0.43 3.71 12.88
C TRP A 12 0.35 4.33 11.73
N THR A 13 0.22 3.78 10.52
CA THR A 13 0.90 4.32 9.34
C THR A 13 0.05 5.45 8.74
N THR A 14 0.24 6.68 9.22
CA THR A 14 -0.56 7.87 8.87
C THR A 14 -0.14 8.53 7.56
N GLY A 15 1.10 8.31 7.10
CA GLY A 15 1.59 8.76 5.80
C GLY A 15 2.31 7.66 5.03
N PHE A 16 2.09 7.57 3.72
CA PHE A 16 2.82 6.64 2.87
C PHE A 16 2.91 7.14 1.42
N LYS A 17 4.14 7.53 1.05
CA LYS A 17 4.52 8.05 -0.25
C LYS A 17 5.65 7.23 -0.86
N VAL A 18 5.76 7.21 -2.19
CA VAL A 18 6.82 6.51 -2.92
C VAL A 18 7.50 7.44 -3.91
N ASP A 19 8.77 7.18 -4.21
CA ASP A 19 9.42 7.80 -5.37
C ASP A 19 8.88 7.18 -6.66
N TYR A 20 8.36 8.02 -7.55
CA TYR A 20 8.08 7.65 -8.91
C TYR A 20 8.71 8.64 -9.87
N LYS A 21 9.76 8.17 -10.56
CA LYS A 21 10.53 8.95 -11.55
C LYS A 21 11.11 10.24 -10.95
N GLY A 22 11.68 10.14 -9.74
CA GLY A 22 12.33 11.26 -9.05
C GLY A 22 11.35 12.20 -8.34
N LYS A 23 10.06 11.83 -8.25
CA LYS A 23 9.03 12.61 -7.55
C LYS A 23 8.41 11.78 -6.45
N ILE A 24 8.33 12.33 -5.25
CA ILE A 24 7.62 11.70 -4.13
C ILE A 24 6.12 11.93 -4.31
N ILE A 25 5.36 10.85 -4.45
CA ILE A 25 3.91 10.86 -4.65
C ILE A 25 3.17 10.05 -3.59
N ASP A 26 1.95 10.45 -3.25
CA ASP A 26 1.08 9.69 -2.37
C ASP A 26 0.61 8.37 -3.00
N THR A 27 0.53 7.34 -2.18
CA THR A 27 -0.03 6.04 -2.59
C THR A 27 -1.56 6.10 -2.59
N LYS A 28 -2.20 5.33 -3.48
CA LYS A 28 -3.66 5.25 -3.54
C LYS A 28 -4.16 4.11 -2.66
N VAL A 29 -4.98 4.37 -1.65
CA VAL A 29 -5.68 3.31 -0.91
C VAL A 29 -6.79 2.72 -1.80
N ILE A 30 -6.77 1.41 -2.01
CA ILE A 30 -7.77 0.70 -2.84
C ILE A 30 -8.68 -0.22 -2.03
N HIS A 31 -8.26 -0.58 -0.81
CA HIS A 31 -9.05 -1.37 0.12
C HIS A 31 -8.64 -1.06 1.55
N LYS A 32 -9.60 -1.09 2.48
CA LYS A 32 -9.37 -1.00 3.93
C LYS A 32 -10.16 -2.11 4.60
N ASP A 33 -9.54 -2.78 5.56
CA ASP A 33 -10.17 -3.74 6.45
C ASP A 33 -9.97 -3.27 7.88
N ALA A 34 -11.03 -2.68 8.46
CA ALA A 34 -11.02 -2.19 9.83
C ALA A 34 -11.01 -3.33 10.86
N LYS A 35 -11.49 -4.54 10.51
CA LYS A 35 -11.55 -5.66 11.46
C LYS A 35 -10.16 -6.20 11.79
N THR A 36 -9.25 -6.17 10.80
CA THR A 36 -7.87 -6.64 10.97
C THR A 36 -6.86 -5.51 10.96
N ASP A 37 -7.32 -4.25 11.06
CA ASP A 37 -6.49 -3.04 10.95
C ASP A 37 -5.45 -3.10 9.82
N THR A 38 -5.93 -3.37 8.60
CA THR A 38 -5.08 -3.42 7.42
C THR A 38 -5.62 -2.58 6.28
N ARG A 39 -4.73 -2.17 5.38
CA ARG A 39 -5.12 -1.54 4.12
C ARG A 39 -4.29 -2.04 2.97
N THR A 40 -4.88 -2.07 1.77
CA THR A 40 -4.15 -2.30 0.53
C THR A 40 -3.97 -0.97 -0.18
N VAL A 41 -2.71 -0.64 -0.49
CA VAL A 41 -2.36 0.54 -1.29
C VAL A 41 -1.87 0.11 -2.66
N GLN A 42 -2.06 0.98 -3.64
CA GLN A 42 -1.58 0.83 -5.00
C GLN A 42 -0.76 2.06 -5.40
N PHE A 43 0.37 1.82 -6.04
CA PHE A 43 1.24 2.88 -6.54
C PHE A 43 1.99 2.45 -7.81
N PRO A 44 2.42 3.39 -8.66
CA PRO A 44 3.20 3.06 -9.83
C PRO A 44 4.64 2.70 -9.46
N ILE A 45 5.23 1.77 -10.21
CA ILE A 45 6.66 1.44 -10.13
C ILE A 45 7.26 1.41 -11.53
N THR A 46 8.55 1.71 -11.62
CA THR A 46 9.34 1.63 -12.86
C THR A 46 9.92 0.24 -13.07
N SER A 47 10.35 -0.44 -12.00
CA SER A 47 10.99 -1.75 -12.05
C SER A 47 10.81 -2.49 -10.71
N VAL A 48 10.83 -3.82 -10.75
CA VAL A 48 10.99 -4.68 -9.56
C VAL A 48 12.45 -5.08 -9.32
N ASN A 49 13.36 -4.74 -10.24
CA ASN A 49 14.77 -5.13 -10.16
C ASN A 49 15.64 -4.10 -9.42
N SER A 50 15.05 -2.99 -8.97
CA SER A 50 15.74 -1.91 -8.26
C SER A 50 14.95 -1.53 -7.00
N PRO A 51 15.62 -1.14 -5.90
CA PRO A 51 14.93 -0.68 -4.71
C PRO A 51 14.04 0.53 -4.98
N LEU A 52 12.84 0.52 -4.43
CA LEU A 52 11.92 1.65 -4.45
C LEU A 52 12.06 2.45 -3.15
N ILE A 53 12.38 3.74 -3.25
CA ILE A 53 12.39 4.64 -2.09
C ILE A 53 10.94 4.95 -1.69
N SER A 54 10.69 4.94 -0.39
CA SER A 54 9.41 5.32 0.20
C SER A 54 9.63 6.23 1.39
N LYS A 55 8.69 7.15 1.60
CA LYS A 55 8.61 8.00 2.79
C LYS A 55 7.34 7.66 3.53
N ILE A 56 7.47 7.26 4.79
CA ILE A 56 6.35 6.94 5.65
C ILE A 56 6.34 7.86 6.86
N HIS A 57 5.15 8.09 7.38
CA HIS A 57 4.91 8.77 8.65
C HIS A 57 4.14 7.80 9.54
N VAL A 58 4.62 7.61 10.77
CA VAL A 58 4.06 6.65 11.73
C VAL A 58 3.76 7.38 13.03
N THR A 59 2.50 7.29 13.47
CA THR A 59 2.01 7.94 14.68
C THR A 59 1.33 6.90 15.57
N VAL A 60 1.74 6.81 16.84
CA VAL A 60 1.10 5.97 17.85
C VAL A 60 0.87 6.80 19.12
N PRO A 61 -0.31 7.44 19.28
CA PRO A 61 -0.55 8.40 20.34
C PRO A 61 -0.37 7.84 21.75
N ALA A 62 -0.75 6.59 21.98
CA ALA A 62 -0.63 5.92 23.27
C ALA A 62 0.82 5.82 23.79
N TYR A 63 1.81 5.94 22.91
CA TYR A 63 3.23 5.90 23.24
C TYR A 63 3.95 7.23 22.96
N ASN A 64 3.19 8.30 22.65
CA ASN A 64 3.74 9.60 22.25
C ASN A 64 4.79 9.46 21.12
N TYR A 65 4.51 8.57 20.17
CA TYR A 65 5.39 8.23 19.06
C TYR A 65 4.89 8.92 17.79
N ASP A 66 5.75 9.71 17.15
CA ASP A 66 5.42 10.41 15.91
C ASP A 66 6.69 10.67 15.09
N HIS A 67 6.89 9.89 14.02
CA HIS A 67 8.17 9.88 13.29
C HIS A 67 8.00 9.70 11.79
N ASP A 68 8.88 10.38 11.05
CA ASP A 68 9.11 10.19 9.63
C ASP A 68 10.27 9.24 9.36
N TYR A 69 10.10 8.37 8.37
CA TYR A 69 11.15 7.48 7.90
C TYR A 69 11.27 7.51 6.37
N THR A 70 12.51 7.45 5.90
CA THR A 70 12.81 7.06 4.53
C THR A 70 13.22 5.59 4.52
N ILE A 71 12.42 4.76 3.85
CA ILE A 71 12.63 3.32 3.73
C ILE A 71 12.86 2.93 2.28
N ARG A 72 13.30 1.68 2.05
CA ARG A 72 13.49 1.12 0.72
C ARG A 72 12.80 -0.24 0.63
N PHE A 73 11.99 -0.42 -0.41
CA PHE A 73 11.47 -1.73 -0.78
C PHE A 73 12.44 -2.40 -1.76
N ALA A 74 13.10 -3.47 -1.33
CA ALA A 74 13.81 -4.38 -2.21
C ALA A 74 12.87 -5.53 -2.56
N PHE A 75 12.57 -5.70 -3.85
CA PHE A 75 11.66 -6.75 -4.30
C PHE A 75 12.46 -8.00 -4.68
N ASP A 76 11.99 -9.16 -4.24
CA ASP A 76 12.42 -10.43 -4.80
C ASP A 76 11.61 -10.71 -6.07
N SER A 77 12.22 -10.47 -7.23
CA SER A 77 11.56 -10.62 -8.53
C SER A 77 11.06 -12.04 -8.81
N LYS A 78 11.60 -13.06 -8.14
CA LYS A 78 11.18 -14.46 -8.31
C LYS A 78 9.85 -14.76 -7.60
N SER A 79 9.50 -14.00 -6.57
CA SER A 79 8.26 -14.20 -5.80
C SER A 79 7.12 -13.25 -6.18
N VAL A 80 7.37 -12.26 -7.05
CA VAL A 80 6.34 -11.33 -7.52
C VAL A 80 5.30 -12.06 -8.37
N LYS A 81 4.03 -11.96 -7.98
CA LYS A 81 2.89 -12.54 -8.71
C LYS A 81 2.16 -11.46 -9.49
N LYS A 82 1.90 -11.71 -10.77
CA LYS A 82 1.01 -10.86 -11.57
C LYS A 82 -0.42 -11.08 -11.08
N ILE A 83 -1.04 -10.03 -10.58
CA ILE A 83 -2.47 -10.02 -10.30
C ILE A 83 -3.24 -9.63 -11.56
N ALA A 84 -4.31 -10.35 -11.87
CA ALA A 84 -5.27 -9.87 -12.87
C ALA A 84 -5.88 -8.56 -12.36
N ALA A 85 -6.20 -7.63 -13.26
CA ALA A 85 -6.86 -6.40 -12.87
C ALA A 85 -8.17 -6.75 -12.13
N VAL A 86 -8.24 -6.40 -10.85
CA VAL A 86 -9.45 -6.63 -10.05
C VAL A 86 -10.55 -5.79 -10.67
N GLN A 87 -11.53 -6.49 -11.26
CA GLN A 87 -12.82 -5.90 -11.61
C GLN A 87 -13.41 -5.32 -10.33
N SER A 88 -13.65 -4.01 -10.35
CA SER A 88 -14.44 -3.31 -9.36
C SER A 88 -15.80 -4.00 -9.15
N ALA A 89 -16.14 -4.23 -7.88
CA ALA A 89 -17.46 -4.53 -7.31
C ALA A 89 -18.09 -5.91 -7.59
N LYS A 90 -18.01 -6.82 -6.60
CA LYS A 90 -19.11 -7.76 -6.33
C LYS A 90 -20.31 -6.94 -5.86
N SER A 91 -21.29 -6.71 -6.74
CA SER A 91 -22.63 -6.35 -6.31
C SER A 91 -23.27 -7.55 -5.63
N THR A 92 -23.55 -7.45 -4.33
CA THR A 92 -24.62 -8.23 -3.71
C THR A 92 -25.94 -7.83 -4.34
N LYS A 93 -26.42 -8.61 -5.32
CA LYS A 93 -27.86 -8.73 -5.60
C LYS A 93 -28.32 -10.05 -4.99
N SER A 94 -28.98 -9.94 -3.84
CA SER A 94 -29.94 -10.93 -3.38
C SER A 94 -30.99 -11.10 -4.47
N SER A 95 -30.97 -12.24 -5.15
CA SER A 95 -32.13 -12.76 -5.88
C SER A 95 -32.64 -13.91 -5.03
N LYS A 96 -33.69 -13.66 -4.25
CA LYS A 96 -34.56 -14.72 -3.76
C LYS A 96 -35.92 -14.50 -4.40
N LYS A 97 -36.23 -15.45 -5.28
CA LYS A 97 -37.51 -15.70 -5.91
C LYS A 97 -38.54 -16.14 -4.86
#